data_AF-A0A970LSY7-F1
#
_entry.id   AF-A0A970LSY7-F1
#
_cell.length_a   1.000
_cell.length_b   1.000
_cell.length_c   1.000
_cell.angle_alpha   90.00
_cell.angle_beta   90.00
_cell.angle_gamma   90.00
#
_symmetry.space_group_name_H-M   'P 1'
#
loop_
_entity.id
_entity.type
_entity.pdbx_description
1 polymer ?
#
loop_
_entity_poly.entity_id
_entity_poly.type
_entity_poly.pdbx_seq_one_letter_code
_entity_poly.pdbx_strand_id
1 'polypeptide(L)'
;MNFIYLIMGTVLLYLSALSLMLVIRVVYPLFASEEGAAYSFIYATTEPILMPVRAVLNKSEVFSSIPVDFSTIFAFVILFFIKGLLTLFA
;
A
#
# COMPACT_ATOMS: atom_id res chain seq x y z
N MET A 1 -18.76 -9.54 22.45
CA MET A 1 -17.96 -9.43 21.20
C MET A 1 -16.67 -10.19 21.42
N ASN A 2 -16.41 -11.27 20.67
CA ASN A 2 -15.20 -12.09 20.89
C ASN A 2 -13.94 -11.27 20.55
N PHE A 3 -12.89 -11.43 21.35
CA PHE A 3 -11.60 -10.72 21.19
C PHE A 3 -11.01 -10.86 19.78
N ILE A 4 -11.20 -12.03 19.14
CA ILE A 4 -10.77 -12.31 17.77
C ILE A 4 -11.40 -11.34 16.76
N TYR A 5 -12.71 -11.10 16.84
CA TYR A 5 -13.40 -10.17 15.93
C TYR A 5 -12.92 -8.72 16.10
N LEU A 6 -12.52 -8.34 17.32
CA LEU A 6 -11.96 -7.01 17.59
C LEU A 6 -10.58 -6.85 16.93
N ILE A 7 -9.72 -7.87 17.04
CA ILE A 7 -8.43 -7.89 16.34
C ILE A 7 -8.64 -7.84 14.83
N MET A 8 -9.53 -8.68 14.29
CA MET A 8 -9.80 -8.72 12.85
C MET A 8 -10.32 -7.37 12.34
N GLY A 9 -11.27 -6.75 13.04
CA GLY A 9 -11.77 -5.42 12.69
C GLY A 9 -10.67 -4.36 12.69
N THR A 10 -9.76 -4.41 13.68
CA THR A 10 -8.63 -3.49 13.77
C THR A 10 -7.66 -3.68 12.59
N VAL A 11 -7.34 -4.93 12.23
CA VAL A 11 -6.49 -5.25 11.09
C VAL A 11 -7.14 -4.78 9.78
N LEU A 12 -8.43 -5.05 9.57
CA LEU A 12 -9.16 -4.62 8.37
C LEU A 12 -9.21 -3.09 8.24
N LEU A 13 -9.36 -2.38 9.36
CA LEU A 13 -9.32 -0.92 9.40
C LEU A 13 -7.91 -0.42 9.03
N TYR A 14 -6.87 -0.98 9.63
CA TYR A 14 -5.48 -0.64 9.31
C TYR A 14 -5.16 -0.87 7.82
N LEU A 15 -5.51 -2.03 7.26
CA LEU A 15 -5.29 -2.34 5.85
C LEU A 15 -6.08 -1.39 4.93
N SER A 16 -7.26 -0.94 5.35
CA SER A 16 -8.05 0.03 4.58
C SER A 16 -7.41 1.42 4.60
N ALA A 17 -6.93 1.88 5.76
CA ALA A 17 -6.18 3.14 5.87
C ALA A 17 -4.89 3.10 5.03
N LEU A 18 -4.19 1.96 5.04
CA LEU A 18 -2.99 1.77 4.25
C LEU A 18 -3.28 1.77 2.74
N SER A 19 -4.35 1.11 2.31
CA SER A 19 -4.79 1.12 0.91
C SER A 19 -5.12 2.54 0.45
N LEU A 20 -5.77 3.34 1.31
CA LEU A 20 -6.03 4.75 1.05
C LEU A 20 -4.73 5.55 0.93
N MET A 21 -3.75 5.31 1.81
CA MET A 21 -2.45 5.98 1.74
C MET A 21 -1.70 5.66 0.44
N LEU A 22 -1.82 4.45 -0.10
CA LEU A 22 -1.25 4.13 -1.42
C LEU A 22 -1.91 4.94 -2.55
N VAL A 23 -3.23 5.12 -2.49
CA VAL A 23 -3.95 5.98 -3.46
C VAL A 23 -3.49 7.44 -3.30
N ILE A 24 -3.43 7.93 -2.07
CA ILE A 24 -2.94 9.28 -1.78
C ILE A 24 -1.52 9.45 -2.32
N ARG A 25 -0.62 8.48 -2.14
CA ARG A 25 0.77 8.56 -2.65
C ARG A 25 0.84 8.82 -4.16
N VAL A 26 -0.04 8.20 -4.95
CA VAL A 26 -0.07 8.39 -6.41
C VAL A 26 -0.75 9.70 -6.81
N VAL A 27 -1.79 10.08 -6.08
CA VAL A 27 -2.64 11.22 -6.42
C VAL A 27 -2.08 12.54 -5.88
N TYR A 28 -1.33 12.52 -4.77
CA TYR A 28 -0.79 13.70 -4.09
C TYR A 28 0.07 14.60 -5.02
N PRO A 29 1.01 14.06 -5.82
CA PRO A 29 1.81 14.86 -6.75
C PRO A 29 1.00 15.61 -7.81
N LEU A 30 -0.26 15.23 -8.06
CA LEU A 30 -1.15 15.92 -8.99
C LEU A 30 -1.67 17.26 -8.44
N PHE A 31 -1.60 17.46 -7.12
CA PHE A 31 -2.17 18.62 -6.43
C PHE A 31 -1.15 19.42 -5.63
N ALA A 32 -0.02 18.82 -5.24
CA ALA A 32 1.00 19.44 -4.41
C ALA A 32 2.41 18.95 -4.80
N SER A 33 3.43 19.73 -4.46
CA SER A 33 4.82 19.32 -4.68
C SER A 33 5.18 18.12 -3.82
N GLU A 34 6.09 17.29 -4.32
CA GLU A 34 6.66 16.12 -3.63
C GLU A 34 7.64 16.51 -2.51
N GLU A 35 7.37 17.61 -1.82
CA GLU A 35 8.24 18.19 -0.81
C GLU A 35 7.45 18.47 0.47
N GLY A 36 8.15 18.45 1.61
CA GLY A 36 7.59 18.78 2.91
C GLY A 36 7.04 17.59 3.70
N ALA A 37 6.68 17.88 4.94
CA ALA A 37 6.39 16.86 5.96
C ALA A 37 5.21 15.95 5.60
N ALA A 38 4.19 16.47 4.90
CA ALA A 38 3.01 15.69 4.51
C ALA A 38 3.36 14.57 3.51
N TYR A 39 4.10 14.91 2.43
CA TYR A 39 4.53 13.91 1.46
C TYR A 39 5.52 12.91 2.10
N SER A 40 6.46 13.39 2.92
CA SER A 40 7.37 12.50 3.66
C SER A 40 6.64 11.52 4.57
N PHE A 41 5.55 11.95 5.22
CA PHE A 41 4.72 11.08 6.04
C PHE A 41 4.01 10.00 5.21
N ILE A 42 3.41 10.38 4.08
CA ILE A 42 2.75 9.43 3.16
C ILE A 42 3.76 8.41 2.64
N TYR A 43 4.94 8.89 2.22
CA TYR A 43 6.03 8.04 1.74
C TYR A 43 6.47 7.06 2.84
N ALA A 44 6.82 7.56 4.02
CA ALA A 44 7.32 6.75 5.13
C ALA A 44 6.30 5.69 5.61
N THR A 45 5.02 6.00 5.55
CA THR A 45 3.94 5.08 5.96
C THR A 45 3.75 3.94 4.95
N THR A 46 3.95 4.22 3.67
CA THR A 46 3.69 3.26 2.58
C THR A 46 4.93 2.47 2.17
N GLU A 47 6.13 3.00 2.40
CA GLU A 47 7.40 2.39 1.97
C GLU A 47 7.65 0.98 2.51
N PRO A 48 7.32 0.62 3.77
CA PRO A 48 7.53 -0.74 4.28
C PRO A 48 6.80 -1.83 3.47
N ILE A 49 5.68 -1.49 2.82
CA ILE A 49 4.95 -2.42 1.94
C ILE A 49 5.46 -2.35 0.50
N LEU A 50 5.86 -1.17 0.05
CA LEU A 50 6.33 -0.97 -1.33
C LEU A 50 7.72 -1.54 -1.56
N MET A 51 8.64 -1.41 -0.60
CA MET A 51 10.00 -1.92 -0.70
C MET A 51 10.08 -3.41 -1.05
N PRO A 52 9.37 -4.34 -0.37
CA PRO A 52 9.41 -5.76 -0.74
C PRO A 52 8.78 -6.02 -2.10
N VAL A 53 7.70 -5.33 -2.46
CA VAL A 53 7.08 -5.46 -3.79
C VAL A 53 8.05 -5.00 -4.87
N ARG A 54 8.71 -3.86 -4.69
CA ARG A 54 9.74 -3.33 -5.59
C ARG A 54 10.92 -4.27 -5.73
N ALA A 55 11.38 -4.86 -4.62
CA ALA A 55 12.46 -5.84 -4.62
C ALA A 55 12.11 -7.11 -5.42
N VAL A 56 10.84 -7.48 -5.51
CA VAL A 56 10.38 -8.60 -6.35
C VAL A 56 10.27 -8.16 -7.81
N LEU A 57 9.64 -7.02 -8.10
CA LEU A 57 9.44 -6.55 -9.47
C LEU A 57 10.76 -6.25 -10.18
N ASN A 58 11.73 -5.66 -9.48
CA ASN A 58 13.04 -5.32 -10.06
C ASN A 58 13.90 -6.53 -10.43
N LYS A 59 13.51 -7.76 -10.04
CA LYS A 59 14.16 -8.99 -10.52
C LYS A 59 13.80 -9.31 -11.97
N SER A 60 12.74 -8.72 -12.50
CA SER A 60 12.32 -8.88 -13.90
C SER A 60 12.88 -7.73 -14.74
N GLU A 61 13.53 -8.07 -15.85
CA GLU A 61 14.05 -7.08 -16.83
C GLU A 61 12.96 -6.19 -17.42
N VAL A 62 11.71 -6.69 -17.49
CA VAL A 62 10.56 -5.94 -18.00
C VAL A 62 10.21 -4.78 -17.08
N PHE A 63 10.19 -5.00 -15.76
CA PHE A 63 9.79 -3.96 -14.81
C PHE A 63 10.95 -3.07 -14.39
N SER A 64 12.20 -3.56 -14.43
CA SER A 64 13.38 -2.75 -14.10
C SER A 64 13.75 -1.73 -15.18
N SER A 65 13.33 -1.96 -16.44
CA SER A 65 13.62 -1.06 -17.56
C SER A 65 12.60 0.08 -17.73
N ILE A 66 11.47 0.04 -17.03
CA ILE A 66 10.42 1.06 -17.14
C ILE A 66 10.61 2.10 -16.02
N PRO A 67 10.60 3.42 -16.32
CA PRO A 67 10.77 4.47 -15.32
C PRO A 67 9.56 4.64 -14.37
N VAL A 68 8.50 3.85 -14.54
CA VAL A 68 7.25 3.93 -13.77
C VAL A 68 7.30 2.94 -12.62
N ASP A 69 7.07 3.39 -11.38
CA ASP A 69 7.03 2.52 -10.21
C ASP A 69 5.69 1.76 -10.11
N PHE A 70 5.62 0.60 -10.75
CA PHE A 70 4.47 -0.30 -10.68
C PHE A 70 4.25 -0.91 -9.28
N SER A 71 5.22 -0.80 -8.37
CA SER A 71 5.13 -1.40 -7.03
C SER A 71 3.91 -0.92 -6.27
N THR A 72 3.47 0.32 -6.50
CA THR A 72 2.28 0.89 -5.87
C THR A 72 0.99 0.20 -6.31
N ILE A 73 0.87 -0.11 -7.60
CA ILE A 73 -0.29 -0.83 -8.16
C ILE A 73 -0.29 -2.27 -7.65
N PHE A 74 0.84 -2.96 -7.71
CA PHE A 74 0.95 -4.34 -7.22
C PHE A 74 0.67 -4.43 -5.71
N ALA A 75 1.22 -3.51 -4.91
CA ALA A 75 0.94 -3.45 -3.47
C ALA A 75 -0.55 -3.26 -3.18
N PHE A 76 -1.21 -2.35 -3.91
CA PHE A 76 -2.65 -2.14 -3.77
C PHE A 76 -3.46 -3.40 -4.08
N VAL A 77 -3.12 -4.09 -5.17
CA VAL A 77 -3.77 -5.35 -5.56
C VAL A 77 -3.54 -6.44 -4.50
N ILE A 78 -2.32 -6.59 -3.99
CA ILE A 78 -1.99 -7.55 -2.93
C ILE A 78 -2.81 -7.26 -1.67
N LEU A 79 -2.86 -6.00 -1.22
CA LEU A 79 -3.65 -5.60 -0.07
C LEU A 79 -5.15 -5.84 -0.28
N PHE A 80 -5.66 -5.62 -1.49
CA PHE A 80 -7.04 -5.93 -1.84
C PHE A 80 -7.34 -7.42 -1.67
N PHE A 81 -6.48 -8.30 -2.16
CA PHE A 81 -6.64 -9.75 -1.98
C PHE A 81 -6.56 -10.17 -0.51
N ILE A 82 -5.56 -9.67 0.24
CA ILE A 82 -5.40 -9.97 1.67
C ILE A 82 -6.65 -9.54 2.45
N LYS A 83 -7.16 -8.33 2.18
CA LYS A 83 -8.35 -7.82 2.84
C LYS A 83 -9.59 -8.63 2.48
N GLY A 84 -9.76 -8.99 1.22
CA GLY A 84 -10.83 -9.86 0.76
C GLY A 84 -10.83 -11.20 1.48
N LEU A 85 -9.66 -11.85 1.56
CA LEU A 85 -9.47 -13.10 2.30
C LEU A 85 -9.81 -12.94 3.78
N LEU A 86 -9.27 -11.92 4.47
CA LEU A 86 -9.56 -11.69 5.88
C LEU A 86 -11.04 -11.43 6.16
N THR A 87 -11.73 -10.76 5.24
CA THR A 87 -13.17 -10.48 5.37
C THR A 87 -14.02 -11.74 5.29
N LEU A 88 -13.57 -12.79 4.59
CA LEU A 88 -14.27 -14.08 4.54
C LEU A 88 -14.31 -14.80 5.90
N PHE A 89 -13.37 -14.47 6.79
CA PHE A 89 -13.25 -15.09 8.12
C PHE A 89 -13.72 -14.17 9.26
N ALA A 90 -14.08 -12.92 8.95
CA ALA A 90 -14.49 -11.88 9.89
C ALA A 90 -15.99 -11.93 10.18
#